data_AF-A0A1B6D7K1-F1
#
_entry.id   AF-A0A1B6D7K1-F1
#
_cell.length_a   1.000
_cell.length_b   1.000
_cell.length_c   1.000
_cell.angle_alpha   90.00
_cell.angle_beta   90.00
_cell.angle_gamma   90.00
#
_symmetry.space_group_name_H-M   'P 1'
#
loop_
_entity.id
_entity.type
_entity.pdbx_description
1 polymer ?
#
loop_
_entity_poly.entity_id
_entity_poly.type
_entity_poly.pdbx_seq_one_letter_code
_entity_poly.pdbx_strand_id
1 'polypeptide(L)'
;MFKGDEITILYNPGLFPEVKGYKHDENAKVPNLTGLEYINGGLPQNGDIMKHLNALEAAIKESVPNSRTKGLIILDMEHFGATWAQNFNDMNIYKILSRKKVQDVNPTWTTAKVEAQAILEYERAATNFIIKSLQYARALRPFAKWGYYQYPQCFNSVGYDSCSNATQLENNQMILLWKRSDALYPSAYLPNEGTAEDRAKRTAGKVRECFRVYKNA
;
A
#
# COMPACT_ATOMS: atom_id res chain seq x y z
N MET A 1 -7.62 0.44 -17.09
CA MET A 1 -6.55 1.47 -17.14
C MET A 1 -7.15 2.78 -17.62
N PHE A 2 -6.90 3.87 -16.91
CA PHE A 2 -7.33 5.21 -17.32
C PHE A 2 -6.10 5.99 -17.77
N LYS A 3 -6.05 6.37 -19.06
CA LYS A 3 -4.94 7.11 -19.67
C LYS A 3 -5.46 8.45 -20.17
N GLY A 4 -4.80 9.53 -19.78
CA GLY A 4 -5.10 10.89 -20.24
C GLY A 4 -3.86 11.76 -20.17
N ASP A 5 -3.86 12.85 -20.93
CA ASP A 5 -2.71 13.77 -21.00
C ASP A 5 -2.46 14.50 -19.68
N GLU A 6 -3.52 14.74 -18.91
CA GLU A 6 -3.48 15.43 -17.61
C GLU A 6 -3.40 14.47 -16.41
N ILE A 7 -3.97 13.27 -16.54
CA ILE A 7 -4.03 12.29 -15.45
C ILE A 7 -4.01 10.86 -15.98
N THR A 8 -3.17 10.02 -15.39
CA THR A 8 -3.08 8.58 -15.70
C THR A 8 -3.07 7.77 -14.41
N ILE A 9 -3.88 6.71 -14.37
CA ILE A 9 -3.87 5.73 -13.27
C ILE A 9 -3.30 4.41 -13.80
N LEU A 10 -2.23 3.96 -13.15
CA LEU A 10 -1.58 2.69 -13.42
C LEU A 10 -2.10 1.66 -12.41
N TYR A 11 -2.94 0.73 -12.87
CA TYR A 11 -3.47 -0.36 -12.04
C TYR A 11 -2.45 -1.48 -11.90
N ASN A 12 -2.08 -1.79 -10.66
CA ASN A 12 -1.13 -2.83 -10.27
C ASN A 12 0.13 -2.86 -11.15
N PRO A 13 0.85 -1.73 -11.29
CA PRO A 13 1.95 -1.64 -12.25
C PRO A 13 3.20 -2.33 -11.73
N GLY A 14 3.92 -2.96 -12.63
CA GLY A 14 5.08 -3.78 -12.29
C GLY A 14 4.70 -5.15 -11.76
N LEU A 15 5.61 -5.76 -11.01
CA LEU A 15 5.43 -7.10 -10.48
C LEU A 15 5.57 -7.10 -8.96
N PHE A 16 4.63 -6.44 -8.28
CA PHE A 16 4.60 -6.44 -6.81
C PHE A 16 4.45 -7.88 -6.28
N PRO A 17 5.06 -8.20 -5.12
CA PRO A 17 4.80 -9.47 -4.45
C PRO A 17 3.32 -9.59 -4.09
N GLU A 18 2.71 -10.70 -4.47
CA GLU A 18 1.28 -10.93 -4.26
C GLU A 18 1.01 -12.40 -3.95
N VAL A 19 0.08 -12.64 -3.02
CA VAL A 19 -0.48 -13.97 -2.77
C VAL A 19 -1.93 -14.01 -3.23
N LYS A 20 -2.24 -14.88 -4.19
CA LYS A 20 -3.59 -15.11 -4.69
C LYS A 20 -4.20 -16.38 -4.12
N GLY A 21 -5.53 -16.46 -4.14
CA GLY A 21 -6.29 -17.63 -3.71
C GLY A 21 -6.63 -17.68 -2.23
N TYR A 22 -6.12 -16.75 -1.42
CA TYR A 22 -6.51 -16.63 -0.02
C TYR A 22 -7.85 -15.89 0.14
N LYS A 23 -8.69 -16.40 1.04
CA LYS A 23 -9.90 -15.74 1.51
C LYS A 23 -9.91 -15.74 3.02
N HIS A 24 -10.07 -14.56 3.60
CA HIS A 24 -10.18 -14.43 5.04
C HIS A 24 -11.54 -14.94 5.51
N ASP A 25 -11.50 -15.86 6.47
CA ASP A 25 -12.66 -16.33 7.21
C ASP A 25 -12.47 -15.95 8.68
N GLU A 26 -13.31 -15.04 9.17
CA GLU A 26 -13.30 -14.56 10.55
C GLU A 26 -13.70 -15.64 11.56
N ASN A 27 -14.40 -16.69 11.10
CA ASN A 27 -14.88 -17.79 11.93
C ASN A 27 -13.91 -18.98 11.93
N ALA A 28 -12.94 -19.01 11.01
CA ALA A 28 -11.98 -20.09 10.90
C ALA A 28 -10.94 -20.03 12.04
N LYS A 29 -10.79 -21.15 12.77
CA LYS A 29 -9.73 -21.30 13.79
C LYS A 29 -8.33 -21.37 13.20
N VAL A 30 -8.22 -21.87 11.96
CA VAL A 30 -6.96 -22.03 11.23
C VAL A 30 -7.18 -21.52 9.81
N PRO A 31 -6.28 -20.67 9.27
CA PRO A 31 -6.42 -20.17 7.91
C PRO A 31 -6.25 -21.30 6.88
N ASN A 32 -7.08 -21.29 5.83
CA ASN A 32 -6.90 -22.19 4.69
C ASN A 32 -5.78 -21.64 3.79
N LEU A 33 -4.66 -22.37 3.71
CA LEU A 33 -3.49 -22.02 2.91
C LEU A 33 -3.30 -22.91 1.68
N THR A 34 -4.32 -23.69 1.29
CA THR A 34 -4.26 -24.56 0.11
C THR A 34 -4.57 -23.77 -1.17
N GLY A 35 -3.95 -24.17 -2.29
CA GLY A 35 -4.20 -23.55 -3.59
C GLY A 35 -3.70 -22.11 -3.75
N LEU A 36 -2.79 -21.65 -2.88
CA LEU A 36 -2.20 -20.33 -2.98
C LEU A 36 -1.24 -20.22 -4.17
N GLU A 37 -1.34 -19.13 -4.91
CA GLU A 37 -0.39 -18.75 -5.95
C GLU A 37 0.49 -17.59 -5.44
N TYR A 38 1.80 -17.71 -5.66
CA TYR A 38 2.79 -16.75 -5.19
C TYR A 38 3.41 -16.00 -6.37
N ILE A 39 2.98 -14.76 -6.57
CA ILE A 39 3.55 -13.86 -7.58
C ILE A 39 4.75 -13.13 -6.97
N ASN A 40 5.87 -13.14 -7.69
CA ASN A 40 7.14 -12.53 -7.26
C ASN A 40 7.48 -12.81 -5.79
N GLY A 41 7.49 -14.08 -5.40
CA GLY A 41 7.83 -14.52 -4.04
C GLY A 41 6.70 -14.38 -3.00
N GLY A 42 5.56 -13.79 -3.39
CA GLY A 42 4.36 -13.65 -2.57
C GLY A 42 4.44 -12.57 -1.49
N LEU A 43 5.48 -12.60 -0.68
CA LEU A 43 5.73 -11.62 0.39
C LEU A 43 6.75 -10.55 -0.06
N PRO A 44 6.63 -9.29 0.40
CA PRO A 44 7.64 -8.26 0.14
C PRO A 44 9.08 -8.71 0.44
N GLN A 45 9.31 -9.38 1.57
CA GLN A 45 10.63 -9.86 1.98
C GLN A 45 11.16 -11.08 1.20
N ASN A 46 10.34 -11.67 0.32
CA ASN A 46 10.75 -12.73 -0.61
C ASN A 46 10.82 -12.22 -2.07
N GLY A 47 10.38 -11.00 -2.33
CA GLY A 47 10.20 -10.48 -3.68
C GLY A 47 11.50 -10.02 -4.33
N ASP A 48 11.57 -10.21 -5.64
CA ASP A 48 12.65 -9.67 -6.47
C ASP A 48 12.31 -8.24 -6.91
N ILE A 49 13.01 -7.27 -6.33
CA ILE A 49 12.79 -5.86 -6.63
C ILE A 49 13.19 -5.50 -8.07
N MET A 50 14.18 -6.17 -8.66
CA MET A 50 14.62 -5.86 -10.02
C MET A 50 13.60 -6.35 -11.06
N LYS A 51 13.03 -7.55 -10.85
CA LYS A 51 11.90 -8.02 -11.67
C LYS A 51 10.72 -7.07 -11.60
N HIS A 52 10.40 -6.59 -10.40
CA HIS A 52 9.35 -5.59 -10.21
C HIS A 52 9.63 -4.30 -10.97
N LEU A 53 10.83 -3.70 -10.80
CA LEU A 53 11.17 -2.42 -11.43
C LEU A 53 11.22 -2.51 -12.96
N ASN A 54 11.72 -3.61 -13.52
CA ASN A 54 11.71 -3.83 -14.97
C ASN A 54 10.28 -3.89 -15.53
N ALA A 55 9.39 -4.62 -14.85
CA ALA A 55 7.98 -4.67 -15.23
C ALA A 55 7.29 -3.31 -15.06
N LEU A 56 7.64 -2.56 -14.02
CA LEU A 56 7.12 -1.21 -13.77
C LEU A 56 7.54 -0.24 -14.88
N GLU A 57 8.80 -0.28 -15.31
CA GLU A 57 9.29 0.54 -16.43
C GLU A 57 8.52 0.25 -17.71
N ALA A 58 8.30 -1.03 -18.03
CA ALA A 58 7.53 -1.42 -19.21
C ALA A 58 6.10 -0.84 -19.14
N ALA A 59 5.42 -1.01 -18.01
CA ALA A 59 4.08 -0.47 -17.79
C ALA A 59 4.01 1.07 -17.92
N ILE A 60 5.01 1.79 -17.39
CA ILE A 60 5.09 3.25 -17.48
C ILE A 60 5.36 3.69 -18.92
N LYS A 61 6.28 3.03 -19.65
CA LYS A 61 6.58 3.36 -21.05
C LYS A 61 5.37 3.17 -21.96
N GLU A 62 4.60 2.11 -21.74
CA GLU A 62 3.38 1.83 -22.50
C GLU A 62 2.23 2.78 -22.14
N SER A 63 2.10 3.15 -20.87
CA SER A 63 0.95 3.91 -20.38
C SER A 63 1.14 5.42 -20.47
N VAL A 64 2.38 5.89 -20.35
CA VAL A 64 2.74 7.30 -20.34
C VAL A 64 3.88 7.51 -21.35
N PRO A 65 3.62 7.41 -22.67
CA PRO A 65 4.68 7.47 -23.68
C PRO A 65 5.41 8.81 -23.71
N ASN A 66 4.72 9.92 -23.41
CA ASN A 66 5.33 11.24 -23.34
C ASN A 66 6.21 11.38 -22.08
N SER A 67 7.53 11.32 -22.26
CA SER A 67 8.51 11.48 -21.17
C SER A 67 8.54 12.88 -20.53
N ARG A 68 7.96 13.88 -21.21
CA ARG A 68 7.87 15.27 -20.75
C ARG A 68 6.49 15.66 -20.21
N THR A 69 5.59 14.70 -19.99
CA THR A 69 4.29 15.00 -19.40
C THR A 69 4.45 15.69 -18.04
N LYS A 70 3.58 16.67 -17.77
CA LYS A 70 3.46 17.37 -16.49
C LYS A 70 2.23 16.95 -15.70
N GLY A 71 1.49 15.96 -16.20
CA GLY A 71 0.26 15.46 -15.59
C GLY A 71 0.48 14.71 -14.28
N LEU A 72 -0.64 14.30 -13.69
CA LEU A 72 -0.69 13.46 -12.50
C LEU A 72 -0.57 11.99 -12.90
N ILE A 73 0.30 11.24 -12.24
CA ILE A 73 0.39 9.79 -12.45
C ILE A 73 0.24 9.08 -11.11
N ILE A 74 -0.82 8.29 -11.01
CA ILE A 74 -1.20 7.58 -9.79
C ILE A 74 -0.81 6.11 -9.93
N LEU A 75 0.01 5.63 -8.98
CA LEU A 75 0.29 4.22 -8.80
C LEU A 75 -0.83 3.61 -7.94
N ASP A 76 -1.62 2.74 -8.54
CA ASP A 76 -2.66 2.01 -7.84
C ASP A 76 -2.14 0.61 -7.51
N MET A 77 -1.66 0.43 -6.27
CA MET A 77 -1.13 -0.82 -5.75
C MET A 77 -1.90 -1.18 -4.48
N GLU A 78 -2.68 -2.26 -4.55
CA GLU A 78 -3.55 -2.73 -3.46
C GLU A 78 -3.27 -4.19 -3.06
N HIS A 79 -2.11 -4.74 -3.44
CA HIS A 79 -1.79 -6.15 -3.15
C HIS A 79 -1.54 -6.42 -1.68
N PHE A 80 -0.86 -5.48 -1.00
CA PHE A 80 -0.51 -5.56 0.43
C PHE A 80 -0.51 -4.17 1.07
N GLY A 81 -0.67 -4.12 2.40
CA GLY A 81 -0.65 -2.88 3.17
C GLY A 81 0.76 -2.30 3.29
N ALA A 82 0.91 -0.98 3.18
CA ALA A 82 2.22 -0.33 3.29
C ALA A 82 2.86 -0.51 4.68
N THR A 83 2.04 -0.71 5.72
CA THR A 83 2.47 -1.07 7.08
C THR A 83 1.92 -2.44 7.48
N TRP A 84 2.48 -3.02 8.55
CA TRP A 84 1.97 -4.27 9.10
C TRP A 84 0.48 -4.16 9.46
N ALA A 85 0.09 -3.08 10.15
CA ALA A 85 -1.27 -2.88 10.64
C ALA A 85 -2.31 -2.87 9.51
N GLN A 86 -1.98 -2.27 8.36
CA GLN A 86 -2.86 -2.14 7.18
C GLN A 86 -3.17 -3.47 6.47
N ASN A 87 -2.53 -4.58 6.85
CA ASN A 87 -2.87 -5.90 6.33
C ASN A 87 -4.04 -6.54 7.10
N PHE A 88 -5.26 -6.16 6.74
CA PHE A 88 -6.51 -6.73 7.27
C PHE A 88 -7.29 -7.49 6.18
N ASN A 89 -8.37 -8.19 6.55
CA ASN A 89 -9.17 -9.02 5.64
C ASN A 89 -8.30 -10.00 4.84
N ASP A 90 -8.50 -10.11 3.53
CA ASP A 90 -7.73 -10.98 2.64
C ASP A 90 -6.21 -10.67 2.69
N MET A 91 -5.80 -9.45 3.04
CA MET A 91 -4.37 -9.12 3.24
C MET A 91 -3.79 -9.70 4.53
N ASN A 92 -4.60 -10.28 5.43
CA ASN A 92 -4.09 -10.95 6.62
C ASN A 92 -3.16 -12.14 6.27
N ILE A 93 -3.22 -12.66 5.04
CA ILE A 93 -2.29 -13.68 4.54
C ILE A 93 -0.82 -13.24 4.65
N TYR A 94 -0.52 -11.95 4.45
CA TYR A 94 0.85 -11.44 4.56
C TYR A 94 1.36 -11.56 6.00
N LYS A 95 0.50 -11.32 7.01
CA LYS A 95 0.86 -11.52 8.41
C LYS A 95 1.09 -12.99 8.73
N ILE A 96 0.18 -13.86 8.30
CA ILE A 96 0.23 -15.31 8.52
C ILE A 96 1.53 -15.90 7.96
N LEU A 97 1.82 -15.62 6.68
CA LEU A 97 2.98 -16.20 6.01
C LEU A 97 4.29 -15.57 6.49
N SER A 98 4.31 -14.28 6.85
CA SER A 98 5.51 -13.65 7.44
C SER A 98 5.89 -14.29 8.78
N ARG A 99 4.91 -14.53 9.67
CA ARG A 99 5.14 -15.25 10.92
C ARG A 99 5.61 -16.67 10.67
N LYS A 100 4.95 -17.39 9.75
CA LYS A 100 5.33 -18.75 9.38
C LYS A 100 6.78 -18.82 8.89
N LYS A 101 7.19 -17.92 8.00
CA LYS A 101 8.57 -17.82 7.49
C LYS A 101 9.57 -17.69 8.64
N VAL A 102 9.33 -16.78 9.58
CA VAL A 102 10.22 -16.56 10.73
C VAL A 102 10.25 -17.79 11.65
N GLN A 103 9.09 -18.38 11.93
CA GLN A 103 8.96 -19.56 12.79
C GLN A 103 9.65 -20.79 12.19
N ASP A 104 9.53 -21.01 10.88
CA ASP A 104 10.15 -22.14 10.17
C ASP A 104 11.69 -22.08 10.28
N VAL A 105 12.27 -20.88 10.28
CA VAL A 105 13.73 -20.66 10.46
C VAL A 105 14.13 -20.68 11.94
N ASN A 106 13.21 -20.34 12.85
CA ASN A 106 13.47 -20.24 14.29
C ASN A 106 12.47 -21.06 15.13
N PRO A 107 12.49 -22.41 15.06
CA PRO A 107 11.42 -23.24 15.63
C PRO A 107 11.23 -23.12 17.15
N THR A 108 12.26 -22.67 17.87
CA THR A 108 12.27 -22.54 19.33
C THR A 108 11.91 -21.13 19.83
N TRP A 109 11.74 -20.16 18.93
CA TRP A 109 11.39 -18.80 19.33
C TRP A 109 9.97 -18.73 19.88
N THR A 110 9.78 -17.81 20.84
CA THR A 110 8.45 -17.50 21.36
C THR A 110 7.63 -16.75 20.31
N THR A 111 6.30 -16.84 20.41
CA THR A 111 5.37 -16.11 19.54
C THR A 111 5.67 -14.62 19.48
N ALA A 112 6.04 -14.00 20.61
CA ALA A 112 6.37 -12.58 20.67
C ALA A 112 7.64 -12.23 19.87
N LYS A 113 8.66 -13.07 19.90
CA LYS A 113 9.88 -12.87 19.10
C LYS A 113 9.60 -13.05 17.61
N VAL A 114 8.80 -14.05 17.25
CA VAL A 114 8.37 -14.30 15.88
C VAL A 114 7.57 -13.12 15.33
N GLU A 115 6.63 -12.58 16.12
CA GLU A 115 5.84 -11.41 15.75
C GLU A 115 6.72 -10.19 15.48
N ALA A 116 7.60 -9.86 16.43
CA ALA A 116 8.47 -8.68 16.31
C ALA A 116 9.38 -8.78 15.08
N GLN A 117 9.95 -9.96 14.81
CA GLN A 117 10.81 -10.17 13.65
C GLN A 117 10.01 -10.15 12.33
N ALA A 118 8.81 -10.74 12.30
CA ALA A 118 7.95 -10.74 11.12
C ALA A 118 7.52 -9.32 10.73
N ILE A 119 7.17 -8.48 11.71
CA ILE A 119 6.87 -7.05 11.51
C ILE A 119 8.07 -6.34 10.89
N LEU A 120 9.26 -6.51 11.50
CA LEU A 120 10.48 -5.85 11.05
C LEU A 120 10.86 -6.22 9.60
N GLU A 121 10.84 -7.51 9.28
CA GLU A 121 11.16 -8.00 7.93
C GLU A 121 10.14 -7.53 6.90
N TYR A 122 8.85 -7.64 7.22
CA TYR A 122 7.76 -7.22 6.35
C TYR A 122 7.83 -5.72 6.06
N GLU A 123 7.85 -4.87 7.09
CA GLU A 123 7.76 -3.42 6.91
C GLU A 123 9.00 -2.85 6.20
N ARG A 124 10.19 -3.40 6.49
CA ARG A 124 11.41 -3.03 5.76
C ARG A 124 11.26 -3.33 4.27
N ALA A 125 10.79 -4.53 3.93
CA ALA A 125 10.67 -4.94 2.54
C ALA A 125 9.51 -4.23 1.81
N ALA A 126 8.34 -4.11 2.44
CA ALA A 126 7.19 -3.39 1.91
C ALA A 126 7.55 -1.91 1.63
N THR A 127 8.21 -1.25 2.58
CA THR A 127 8.72 0.12 2.39
C THR A 127 9.71 0.18 1.23
N ASN A 128 10.63 -0.78 1.11
CA ASN A 128 11.60 -0.80 0.02
C ASN A 128 10.90 -0.89 -1.36
N PHE A 129 9.92 -1.79 -1.53
CA PHE A 129 9.15 -1.88 -2.77
C PHE A 129 8.45 -0.55 -3.07
N ILE A 130 7.61 -0.06 -2.14
CA ILE A 130 6.81 1.15 -2.35
C ILE A 130 7.68 2.36 -2.72
N ILE A 131 8.77 2.58 -1.98
CA ILE A 131 9.65 3.74 -2.16
C ILE A 131 10.50 3.60 -3.43
N LYS A 132 11.05 2.42 -3.73
CA LYS A 132 11.86 2.22 -4.94
C LYS A 132 11.03 2.35 -6.21
N SER A 133 9.81 1.83 -6.21
CA SER A 133 8.88 1.98 -7.34
C SER A 133 8.59 3.46 -7.61
N LEU A 134 8.28 4.25 -6.56
CA LEU A 134 8.01 5.68 -6.70
C LEU A 134 9.24 6.46 -7.18
N GLN A 135 10.42 6.17 -6.61
CA GLN A 135 11.67 6.80 -7.03
C GLN A 135 11.98 6.51 -8.50
N TYR A 136 11.81 5.26 -8.91
CA TYR A 136 12.12 4.83 -10.26
C TYR A 136 11.12 5.39 -11.27
N ALA A 137 9.83 5.38 -10.94
CA ALA A 137 8.79 6.02 -11.74
C ALA A 137 9.05 7.52 -11.97
N ARG A 138 9.44 8.24 -10.90
CA ARG A 138 9.85 9.64 -10.98
C ARG A 138 11.08 9.84 -11.87
N ALA A 139 12.08 8.95 -11.80
CA ALA A 139 13.24 9.04 -12.68
C ALA A 139 12.86 8.87 -14.16
N LEU A 140 11.88 8.01 -14.45
CA LEU A 140 11.38 7.79 -15.81
C LEU A 140 10.52 8.95 -16.33
N ARG A 141 9.73 9.60 -15.48
CA ARG A 141 8.90 10.78 -15.82
C ARG A 141 9.13 11.91 -14.82
N PRO A 142 10.26 12.64 -14.92
CA PRO A 142 10.68 13.61 -13.89
C PRO A 142 9.82 14.87 -13.83
N PHE A 143 9.02 15.14 -14.87
CA PHE A 143 8.16 16.32 -14.94
C PHE A 143 6.74 16.07 -14.44
N ALA A 144 6.35 14.80 -14.31
CA ALA A 144 5.04 14.40 -13.80
C ALA A 144 4.98 14.51 -12.27
N LYS A 145 3.75 14.53 -11.74
CA LYS A 145 3.50 14.48 -10.29
C LYS A 145 3.05 13.08 -9.91
N TRP A 146 3.80 12.44 -9.01
CA TRP A 146 3.60 11.05 -8.63
C TRP A 146 3.06 10.88 -7.22
N GLY A 147 2.31 9.80 -7.01
CA GLY A 147 1.88 9.33 -5.69
C GLY A 147 1.11 8.03 -5.80
N TYR A 148 0.78 7.42 -4.66
CA TYR A 148 -0.02 6.21 -4.61
C TYR A 148 -1.48 6.52 -4.31
N TYR A 149 -2.36 5.78 -4.97
CA TYR A 149 -3.78 5.74 -4.63
C TYR A 149 -3.98 5.29 -3.17
N GLN A 150 -5.06 5.78 -2.55
CA GLN A 150 -5.47 5.58 -1.15
C GLN A 150 -4.62 6.25 -0.07
N TYR A 151 -3.39 6.67 -0.35
CA TYR A 151 -2.50 7.17 0.71
C TYR A 151 -2.53 8.70 0.87
N PRO A 152 -2.56 9.22 2.12
CA PRO A 152 -2.63 8.48 3.39
C PRO A 152 -4.01 7.87 3.65
N GLN A 153 -4.02 6.73 4.36
CA GLN A 153 -5.25 6.10 4.83
C GLN A 153 -5.68 6.66 6.18
N CYS A 154 -7.00 6.76 6.41
CA CYS A 154 -7.56 7.35 7.63
C CYS A 154 -8.40 6.37 8.46
N PHE A 155 -9.03 5.40 7.80
CA PHE A 155 -9.94 4.41 8.40
C PHE A 155 -11.04 4.96 9.32
N ASN A 156 -11.35 6.25 9.23
CA ASN A 156 -12.42 6.84 10.02
C ASN A 156 -13.79 6.32 9.57
N SER A 157 -14.65 6.08 10.54
CA SER A 157 -16.04 5.70 10.34
C SER A 157 -16.89 6.89 9.88
N VAL A 158 -18.07 6.61 9.34
CA VAL A 158 -19.08 7.63 9.02
C VAL A 158 -19.45 8.41 10.29
N GLY A 159 -19.51 9.73 10.19
CA GLY A 159 -19.78 10.63 11.31
C GLY A 159 -18.53 11.17 12.02
N TYR A 160 -17.34 10.61 11.74
CA TYR A 160 -16.08 11.04 12.36
C TYR A 160 -15.22 11.87 11.41
N ASP A 161 -14.74 13.02 11.88
CA ASP A 161 -14.01 14.01 11.09
C ASP A 161 -12.48 14.00 11.31
N SER A 162 -11.96 12.93 11.89
CA SER A 162 -10.53 12.71 12.15
C SER A 162 -10.18 11.23 12.11
N CYS A 163 -8.92 10.93 11.78
CA CYS A 163 -8.37 9.59 11.88
C CYS A 163 -8.02 9.27 13.32
N SER A 164 -8.04 8.00 13.69
CA SER A 164 -7.63 7.57 15.03
C SER A 164 -6.17 7.95 15.31
N ASN A 165 -5.81 8.12 16.59
CA ASN A 165 -4.42 8.38 16.97
C ASN A 165 -3.48 7.26 16.51
N ALA A 166 -3.93 6.01 16.53
CA ALA A 166 -3.14 4.88 16.04
C ALA A 166 -2.84 5.03 14.54
N THR A 167 -3.86 5.33 13.73
CA THR A 167 -3.68 5.56 12.29
C THR A 167 -2.76 6.74 12.00
N GLN A 168 -2.86 7.84 12.77
CA GLN A 168 -1.95 8.98 12.60
C GLN A 168 -0.50 8.63 12.93
N LEU A 169 -0.26 7.81 13.96
CA LEU A 169 1.07 7.33 14.32
C LEU A 169 1.64 6.38 13.25
N GLU A 170 0.83 5.49 12.69
CA GLU A 170 1.22 4.64 11.56
C GLU A 170 1.58 5.48 10.33
N ASN A 171 0.73 6.47 9.99
CA ASN A 171 1.04 7.40 8.91
C ASN A 171 2.34 8.18 9.17
N ASN A 172 2.70 8.49 10.42
CA ASN A 172 3.99 9.14 10.72
C ASN A 172 5.19 8.25 10.39
N GLN A 173 5.06 6.92 10.56
CA GLN A 173 6.13 5.97 10.23
C GLN A 173 6.39 5.90 8.71
N MET A 174 5.38 6.24 7.90
CA MET A 174 5.46 6.27 6.44
C MET A 174 6.10 7.56 5.87
N ILE A 175 6.89 8.28 6.67
CA ILE A 175 7.49 9.58 6.30
C ILE A 175 8.24 9.58 4.97
N LEU A 176 8.90 8.47 4.63
CA LEU A 176 9.61 8.33 3.36
C LEU A 176 8.66 8.36 2.16
N LEU A 177 7.44 7.83 2.29
CA LEU A 177 6.46 7.87 1.22
C LEU A 177 6.00 9.31 0.97
N TRP A 178 5.72 10.06 2.03
CA TRP A 178 5.29 11.46 1.93
C TRP A 178 6.38 12.32 1.29
N LYS A 179 7.63 12.19 1.75
CA LYS A 179 8.81 12.88 1.20
C LYS A 179 9.07 12.63 -0.28
N ARG A 180 8.63 11.48 -0.79
CA ARG A 180 8.86 11.06 -2.18
C ARG A 180 7.64 11.22 -3.06
N SER A 181 6.49 11.55 -2.49
CA SER A 181 5.27 11.82 -3.24
C SER A 181 5.23 13.30 -3.63
N ASP A 182 4.81 13.59 -4.86
CA ASP A 182 4.54 14.96 -5.29
C ASP A 182 3.09 15.39 -5.02
N ALA A 183 2.20 14.41 -4.84
CA ALA A 183 0.80 14.58 -4.51
C ALA A 183 0.29 13.38 -3.70
N LEU A 184 -0.78 13.60 -2.92
CA LEU A 184 -1.44 12.59 -2.10
C LEU A 184 -2.83 12.29 -2.67
N TYR A 185 -3.23 11.02 -2.68
CA TYR A 185 -4.44 10.55 -3.36
C TYR A 185 -5.31 9.73 -2.41
N PRO A 186 -5.86 10.32 -1.33
CA PRO A 186 -6.75 9.61 -0.41
C PRO A 186 -7.99 9.11 -1.16
N SER A 187 -8.43 7.88 -0.87
CA SER A 187 -9.73 7.43 -1.37
C SER A 187 -10.85 8.01 -0.52
N ALA A 188 -11.75 8.75 -1.15
CA ALA A 188 -12.88 9.43 -0.52
C ALA A 188 -14.23 8.85 -0.98
N TYR A 189 -14.28 7.56 -1.28
CA TYR A 189 -15.55 6.91 -1.63
C TYR A 189 -16.57 7.03 -0.50
N LEU A 190 -17.78 7.39 -0.90
CA LEU A 190 -18.90 7.62 0.00
C LEU A 190 -19.59 6.28 0.28
N PRO A 191 -19.68 5.84 1.55
CA PRO A 191 -20.38 4.63 1.89
C PRO A 191 -21.89 4.87 1.81
N ASN A 192 -22.67 3.82 1.56
CA ASN A 192 -24.13 3.90 1.53
C ASN A 192 -24.74 3.75 2.95
N GLU A 193 -24.26 4.57 3.88
CA GLU A 193 -24.69 4.60 5.27
C GLU A 193 -24.60 6.03 5.84
N GLY A 194 -25.28 6.26 6.97
CA GLY A 194 -25.33 7.55 7.67
C GLY A 194 -26.01 8.69 6.89
N THR A 195 -25.96 9.90 7.47
CA THR A 195 -26.49 11.11 6.82
C THR A 195 -25.48 11.71 5.82
N ALA A 196 -25.93 12.67 5.00
CA ALA A 196 -25.03 13.43 4.14
C ALA A 196 -23.94 14.16 4.95
N GLU A 197 -24.29 14.69 6.12
CA GLU A 197 -23.35 15.35 7.03
C GLU A 197 -22.31 14.36 7.56
N ASP A 198 -22.72 13.15 7.94
CA ASP A 198 -21.80 12.13 8.46
C ASP A 198 -20.78 11.68 7.41
N ARG A 199 -21.21 11.57 6.15
CA ARG A 199 -20.33 11.28 5.02
C ARG A 199 -19.39 12.45 4.70
N ALA A 200 -19.87 13.68 4.87
CA ALA A 200 -19.04 14.88 4.74
C ALA A 200 -17.96 14.93 5.83
N LYS A 201 -18.32 14.63 7.10
CA LYS A 201 -17.36 14.50 8.21
C LYS A 201 -16.29 13.46 7.90
N ARG A 202 -16.69 12.27 7.44
CA ARG A 202 -15.75 11.21 7.06
C ARG A 202 -14.75 11.68 6.00
N THR A 203 -15.24 12.37 4.97
CA THR A 203 -14.40 12.92 3.90
C THR A 203 -13.45 14.00 4.42
N ALA A 204 -13.94 14.89 5.28
CA ALA A 204 -13.14 15.93 5.91
C ALA A 204 -11.98 15.35 6.73
N GLY A 205 -12.20 14.26 7.47
CA GLY A 205 -11.13 13.58 8.21
C GLY A 205 -10.00 13.06 7.32
N LYS A 206 -10.34 12.42 6.20
CA LYS A 206 -9.37 11.94 5.20
C LYS A 206 -8.56 13.09 4.60
N VAL A 207 -9.22 14.20 4.26
CA VAL A 207 -8.57 15.40 3.70
C VAL A 207 -7.66 16.07 4.74
N ARG A 208 -8.10 16.21 5.99
CA ARG A 208 -7.29 16.76 7.09
C ARG A 208 -6.01 15.94 7.30
N GLU A 209 -6.09 14.62 7.21
CA GLU A 209 -4.92 13.76 7.35
C GLU A 209 -3.91 13.95 6.22
N CYS A 210 -4.37 14.18 5.00
CA CYS A 210 -3.49 14.54 3.88
C CYS A 210 -2.70 15.81 4.20
N PHE A 211 -3.38 16.86 4.66
CA PHE A 211 -2.70 18.09 5.08
C PHE A 211 -1.75 17.86 6.25
N ARG A 212 -2.09 17.00 7.21
CA ARG A 212 -1.26 16.69 8.38
C ARG A 212 0.04 16.01 7.97
N VAL A 213 -0.01 14.96 7.15
CA VAL A 213 1.21 14.24 6.72
C VAL A 213 2.03 15.08 5.74
N TYR A 214 1.38 15.85 4.86
CA TYR A 214 2.08 16.70 3.88
C TYR A 214 2.89 17.81 4.55
N LYS A 215 2.39 18.42 5.63
CA LYS A 215 3.15 19.43 6.39
C LYS A 215 4.42 18.90 7.04
N ASN A 216 4.49 17.59 7.28
CA ASN A 216 5.63 16.93 7.91
C ASN A 216 6.57 16.27 6.89
N ALA A 217 6.20 16.27 5.60
CA ALA A 217 6.97 15.70 4.50
C ALA A 217 8.15 16.60 4.11
#